data_AF-A0A0X3PFE6-F1
#
_entry.id   AF-A0A0X3PFE6-F1
#
_cell.length_a   1.000
_cell.length_b   1.000
_cell.length_c   1.000
_cell.angle_alpha   90.00
_cell.angle_beta   90.00
_cell.angle_gamma   90.00
#
_symmetry.space_group_name_H-M   'P 1'
#
loop_
_entity.id
_entity.type
_entity.pdbx_description
1 polymer ?
#
loop_
_entity_poly.entity_id
_entity_poly.type
_entity_poly.pdbx_seq_one_letter_code
_entity_poly.pdbx_strand_id
1 'polypeptide(L)'
;MFLTKTEYDRGVNTFSPDGRLFQVEYAIEATKLGSTGIGIKTPEGVVLAVEKRINSPLIVTNSVEKIFKIADHIACAVSGLVADARTLIDRARVETSHHWFVYNEEMNVEDVTQAVSNLALAFGDDDAEPGAMSRPFGVALLFAGHDENGPQLYHMDPSGTYIRYEAKAIGSGSEGAQQALQEVFRKDMTLNEACKHALTILRQVMEEKLDANNVEMATVTKDKFSLFGSEQLGALIGELESPV
;
A
#
# COMPACT_ATOMS: atom_id res chain seq x y z
N MET A 1 1.98 -24.92 16.02
CA MET A 1 0.55 -24.67 15.75
C MET A 1 0.05 -23.84 16.91
N PHE A 2 -0.16 -22.53 16.70
CA PHE A 2 -0.62 -21.63 17.75
C PHE A 2 -2.09 -21.94 18.05
N LEU A 3 -2.37 -22.60 19.18
CA LEU A 3 -3.72 -22.89 19.65
C LEU A 3 -4.29 -21.66 20.37
N THR A 4 -4.61 -20.62 19.62
CA THR A 4 -5.63 -19.65 20.02
C THR A 4 -7.01 -20.31 19.90
N LYS A 5 -7.97 -19.90 20.73
CA LYS A 5 -9.29 -20.55 20.81
C LYS A 5 -10.06 -20.36 19.49
N THR A 6 -10.08 -21.38 18.62
CA THR A 6 -10.74 -21.41 17.30
C THR A 6 -12.23 -21.77 17.43
N GLU A 7 -12.96 -21.02 18.25
CA GLU A 7 -14.42 -21.09 18.27
C GLU A 7 -14.91 -20.01 17.29
N TYR A 8 -15.90 -20.31 16.43
CA TYR A 8 -16.52 -19.35 15.48
C TYR A 8 -15.73 -18.96 14.21
N ASP A 9 -14.65 -19.66 13.86
CA ASP A 9 -13.84 -19.40 12.66
C ASP A 9 -14.07 -20.38 11.48
N ARG A 10 -15.00 -21.34 11.63
CA ARG A 10 -15.26 -22.36 10.60
C ARG A 10 -15.99 -21.85 9.36
N GLY A 11 -16.90 -20.90 9.53
CA GLY A 11 -17.64 -20.27 8.43
C GLY A 11 -17.00 -18.93 8.08
N VAL A 12 -17.10 -18.53 6.81
CA VAL A 12 -16.45 -17.30 6.33
C VAL A 12 -17.18 -16.05 6.86
N ASN A 13 -18.50 -16.15 7.00
CA ASN A 13 -19.38 -15.06 7.42
C ASN A 13 -19.98 -15.27 8.83
N THR A 14 -19.29 -16.00 9.70
CA THR A 14 -19.76 -16.23 11.08
C THR A 14 -19.28 -15.14 12.02
N PHE A 15 -20.20 -14.50 12.74
CA PHE A 15 -19.87 -13.55 13.80
C PHE A 15 -19.40 -14.25 15.07
N SER A 16 -18.35 -13.71 15.67
CA SER A 16 -17.91 -14.06 17.02
C SER A 16 -18.87 -13.50 18.09
N PRO A 17 -18.81 -13.98 19.35
CA PRO A 17 -19.57 -13.40 20.46
C PRO A 17 -19.35 -11.90 20.69
N ASP A 18 -18.18 -11.38 20.26
CA ASP A 18 -17.83 -9.97 20.34
C ASP A 18 -18.29 -9.16 19.10
N GLY A 19 -19.01 -9.78 18.17
CA GLY A 19 -19.55 -9.13 16.98
C GLY A 19 -18.52 -8.92 15.86
N ARG A 20 -17.43 -9.68 15.83
CA ARG A 20 -16.35 -9.55 14.84
C ARG A 20 -16.33 -10.74 13.87
N LEU A 21 -15.85 -10.51 12.65
CA LEU A 21 -15.60 -11.57 11.66
C LEU A 21 -14.14 -12.00 11.73
N PHE A 22 -13.88 -13.19 12.24
CA PHE A 22 -12.49 -13.65 12.45
C PHE A 22 -11.70 -13.82 11.16
N GLN A 23 -12.35 -14.18 10.04
CA GLN A 23 -11.64 -14.28 8.75
C GLN A 23 -11.06 -12.93 8.30
N VAL A 24 -11.76 -11.83 8.57
CA VAL A 24 -11.27 -10.47 8.28
C VAL A 24 -10.09 -10.12 9.20
N GLU A 25 -10.17 -10.47 10.49
CA GLU A 25 -9.05 -10.28 11.42
C GLU A 25 -7.81 -11.05 11.00
N TYR A 26 -7.97 -12.31 10.60
CA TYR A 26 -6.85 -13.12 10.10
C TYR A 26 -6.21 -12.51 8.86
N ALA A 27 -7.03 -11.96 7.95
CA ALA A 27 -6.52 -11.25 6.78
C ALA A 27 -5.75 -9.98 7.17
N ILE A 28 -6.26 -9.19 8.13
CA ILE A 28 -5.56 -8.02 8.66
C ILE A 28 -4.21 -8.42 9.29
N GLU A 29 -4.17 -9.47 10.11
CA GLU A 29 -2.92 -9.96 10.70
C GLU A 29 -1.94 -10.46 9.62
N ALA A 30 -2.43 -11.07 8.54
CA ALA A 30 -1.59 -11.47 7.41
C ALA A 30 -0.89 -10.28 6.73
N THR A 31 -1.51 -9.09 6.71
CA THR A 31 -0.87 -7.88 6.15
C THR A 31 0.37 -7.47 6.94
N LYS A 32 0.39 -7.72 8.27
CA LYS A 32 1.54 -7.45 9.14
C LYS A 32 2.74 -8.37 8.88
N LEU A 33 2.58 -9.42 8.09
CA LEU A 33 3.70 -10.26 7.65
C LEU A 33 4.34 -9.73 6.36
N GLY A 34 3.67 -8.79 5.67
CA GLY A 34 4.14 -8.16 4.46
C GLY A 34 5.38 -7.30 4.65
N SER A 35 6.07 -7.00 3.55
CA SER A 35 7.17 -6.03 3.51
C SER A 35 6.67 -4.64 3.89
N THR A 36 7.53 -3.85 4.52
CA THR A 36 7.13 -2.54 5.03
C THR A 36 6.95 -1.54 3.89
N GLY A 37 5.82 -0.83 3.89
CA GLY A 37 5.51 0.24 2.93
C GLY A 37 5.12 1.52 3.66
N ILE A 38 5.57 2.65 3.14
CA ILE A 38 5.34 3.98 3.70
C ILE A 38 4.78 4.89 2.62
N GLY A 39 3.69 5.60 2.95
CA GLY A 39 3.14 6.69 2.16
C GLY A 39 3.20 8.01 2.92
N ILE A 40 3.68 9.08 2.28
CA ILE A 40 3.71 10.43 2.85
C ILE A 40 3.15 11.41 1.83
N LYS A 41 2.07 12.11 2.19
CA LYS A 41 1.50 13.18 1.39
C LYS A 41 2.12 14.53 1.80
N THR A 42 2.48 15.30 0.79
CA THR A 42 3.00 16.66 0.88
C THR A 42 2.11 17.61 0.08
N PRO A 43 2.30 18.93 0.14
CA PRO A 43 1.61 19.85 -0.77
C PRO A 43 2.00 19.67 -2.25
N GLU A 44 3.20 19.15 -2.52
CA GLU A 44 3.75 18.98 -3.88
C GLU A 44 3.31 17.66 -4.55
N GLY A 45 2.95 16.66 -3.75
CA GLY A 45 2.67 15.32 -4.22
C GLY A 45 2.67 14.28 -3.10
N VAL A 46 2.62 13.01 -3.46
CA VAL A 46 2.67 11.88 -2.53
C VAL A 46 3.87 11.01 -2.84
N VAL A 47 4.62 10.64 -1.81
CA VAL A 47 5.74 9.69 -1.88
C VAL A 47 5.24 8.32 -1.43
N LEU A 48 5.60 7.29 -2.17
CA LEU A 48 5.50 5.88 -1.78
C LEU A 48 6.91 5.29 -1.71
N ALA A 49 7.25 4.63 -0.60
CA ALA A 49 8.50 3.90 -0.45
C ALA A 49 8.23 2.52 0.16
N VAL A 50 8.75 1.46 -0.46
CA VAL A 50 8.46 0.08 -0.06
C VAL A 50 9.74 -0.75 -0.03
N GLU A 51 9.88 -1.55 1.02
CA GLU A 51 10.91 -2.58 1.16
C GLU A 51 10.65 -3.74 0.19
N LYS A 52 11.70 -4.17 -0.52
CA LYS A 52 11.73 -5.40 -1.33
C LYS A 52 12.57 -6.44 -0.61
N ARG A 53 11.94 -7.53 -0.16
CA ARG A 53 12.64 -8.67 0.45
C ARG A 53 13.27 -9.55 -0.64
N ILE A 54 14.56 -9.35 -0.88
CA ILE A 54 15.35 -10.13 -1.84
C ILE A 54 16.09 -11.24 -1.07
N ASN A 55 15.45 -12.39 -0.91
CA ASN A 55 16.00 -13.50 -0.11
C ASN A 55 17.03 -14.39 -0.83
N SER A 56 17.36 -14.06 -2.09
CA SER A 56 18.32 -14.81 -2.88
C SER A 56 18.99 -13.93 -3.92
N PRO A 57 20.32 -14.02 -4.10
CA PRO A 57 21.04 -13.29 -5.14
C PRO A 57 20.67 -13.74 -6.56
N LEU A 58 19.91 -14.84 -6.70
CA LEU A 58 19.42 -15.33 -7.98
C LEU A 58 18.13 -14.64 -8.44
N ILE A 59 17.51 -13.82 -7.57
CA ILE A 59 16.32 -13.04 -7.91
C ILE A 59 16.75 -11.82 -8.71
N VAL A 60 16.10 -11.63 -9.87
CA VAL A 60 16.19 -10.37 -10.60
C VAL A 60 15.40 -9.32 -9.82
N THR A 61 16.09 -8.41 -9.14
CA THR A 61 15.50 -7.45 -8.20
C THR A 61 14.48 -6.49 -8.84
N ASN A 62 14.61 -6.26 -10.15
CA ASN A 62 13.68 -5.45 -10.95
C ASN A 62 12.38 -6.19 -11.31
N SER A 63 12.32 -7.53 -11.17
CA SER A 63 11.06 -8.27 -11.40
C SER A 63 10.16 -8.32 -10.17
N VAL A 64 10.64 -7.86 -9.02
CA VAL A 64 9.87 -7.80 -7.77
C VAL A 64 9.35 -6.38 -7.61
N GLU A 65 8.12 -6.17 -8.05
CA GLU A 65 7.41 -4.90 -7.93
C GLU A 65 6.46 -4.92 -6.73
N LYS A 66 6.41 -3.80 -6.01
CA LYS A 66 5.52 -3.55 -4.88
C LYS A 66 4.74 -2.25 -5.03
N ILE A 67 5.19 -1.36 -5.90
CA ILE A 67 4.47 -0.15 -6.31
C ILE A 67 3.95 -0.34 -7.74
N PHE A 68 2.64 -0.29 -7.90
CA PHE A 68 1.99 -0.47 -9.19
C PHE A 68 1.40 0.85 -9.69
N LYS A 69 1.71 1.20 -10.94
CA LYS A 69 0.98 2.24 -11.66
C LYS A 69 -0.43 1.75 -11.99
N ILE A 70 -1.44 2.50 -11.55
CA ILE A 70 -2.86 2.26 -11.87
C ILE A 70 -3.25 3.13 -13.07
N ALA A 71 -2.97 4.42 -12.98
CA ALA A 71 -3.17 5.41 -14.02
C ALA A 71 -1.97 6.37 -14.04
N ASP A 72 -2.01 7.36 -14.90
CA ASP A 72 -0.97 8.38 -14.93
C ASP A 72 -0.90 9.18 -13.62
N HIS A 73 -2.04 9.48 -13.02
CA HIS A 73 -2.17 10.30 -11.81
C HIS A 73 -2.39 9.47 -10.53
N ILE A 74 -2.37 8.13 -10.61
CA ILE A 74 -2.63 7.21 -9.48
C ILE A 74 -1.67 6.03 -9.48
N ALA A 75 -1.06 5.77 -8.31
CA ALA A 75 -0.26 4.59 -8.04
C ALA A 75 -0.70 3.92 -6.73
N CYS A 76 -0.33 2.65 -6.55
CA CYS A 76 -0.65 1.91 -5.35
C CYS A 76 0.55 1.09 -4.86
N ALA A 77 0.90 1.26 -3.58
CA ALA A 77 1.84 0.39 -2.89
C ALA A 77 1.10 -0.72 -2.13
N VAL A 78 1.67 -1.92 -2.10
CA VAL A 78 1.00 -3.11 -1.54
C VAL A 78 1.82 -3.76 -0.43
N SER A 79 1.14 -4.24 0.62
CA SER A 79 1.75 -5.06 1.67
C SER A 79 0.86 -6.23 2.09
N GLY A 80 1.48 -7.38 2.33
CA GLY A 80 0.80 -8.67 2.54
C GLY A 80 0.95 -9.60 1.33
N LEU A 81 -0.13 -10.30 0.98
CA LEU A 81 -0.15 -11.26 -0.12
C LEU A 81 -0.18 -10.55 -1.49
N VAL A 82 0.97 -10.45 -2.15
CA VAL A 82 1.10 -9.76 -3.46
C VAL A 82 0.25 -10.41 -4.56
N ALA A 83 -0.01 -11.72 -4.47
CA ALA A 83 -0.87 -12.43 -5.41
C ALA A 83 -2.31 -11.89 -5.37
N ASP A 84 -2.85 -11.67 -4.18
CA ASP A 84 -4.16 -11.06 -3.95
C ASP A 84 -4.20 -9.60 -4.46
N ALA A 85 -3.09 -8.88 -4.26
CA ALA A 85 -2.96 -7.49 -4.70
C ALA A 85 -3.16 -7.32 -6.20
N ARG A 86 -2.65 -8.25 -7.03
CA ARG A 86 -2.73 -8.14 -8.50
C ARG A 86 -4.17 -8.03 -9.00
N THR A 87 -5.07 -8.83 -8.44
CA THR A 87 -6.51 -8.78 -8.77
C THR A 87 -7.11 -7.42 -8.44
N LEU A 88 -6.76 -6.84 -7.28
CA LEU A 88 -7.24 -5.52 -6.85
C LEU A 88 -6.66 -4.39 -7.72
N ILE A 89 -5.38 -4.48 -8.11
CA ILE A 89 -4.74 -3.52 -9.01
C ILE A 89 -5.35 -3.58 -10.41
N ASP A 90 -5.62 -4.77 -10.94
CA ASP A 90 -6.25 -4.92 -12.25
C ASP A 90 -7.69 -4.40 -12.23
N ARG A 91 -8.42 -4.61 -11.13
CA ARG A 91 -9.73 -3.96 -10.93
C ARG A 91 -9.61 -2.45 -10.97
N ALA A 92 -8.65 -1.87 -10.23
CA ALA A 92 -8.42 -0.42 -10.22
C ALA A 92 -8.15 0.12 -11.63
N ARG A 93 -7.29 -0.55 -12.40
CA ARG A 93 -6.95 -0.16 -13.78
C ARG A 93 -8.16 -0.18 -14.71
N VAL A 94 -8.99 -1.22 -14.61
CA VAL A 94 -10.23 -1.34 -15.39
C VAL A 94 -11.19 -0.21 -15.03
N GLU A 95 -11.39 0.07 -13.74
CA GLU A 95 -12.28 1.13 -13.29
C GLU A 95 -11.84 2.51 -13.74
N THR A 96 -10.55 2.83 -13.59
CA THR A 96 -10.04 4.14 -14.04
C THR A 96 -10.15 4.30 -15.55
N SER A 97 -9.85 3.24 -16.31
CA SER A 97 -9.99 3.26 -17.78
C SER A 97 -11.45 3.39 -18.22
N HIS A 98 -12.36 2.72 -17.51
CA HIS A 98 -13.79 2.78 -17.77
C HIS A 98 -14.36 4.16 -17.45
N HIS A 99 -14.00 4.74 -16.30
CA HIS A 99 -14.40 6.11 -15.93
C HIS A 99 -13.97 7.12 -16.99
N TRP A 100 -12.71 7.04 -17.43
CA TRP A 100 -12.21 7.89 -18.50
C TRP A 100 -12.97 7.68 -19.81
N PHE A 101 -13.28 6.43 -20.18
CA PHE A 101 -14.05 6.15 -21.39
C PHE A 101 -15.48 6.71 -21.35
N VAL A 102 -16.15 6.61 -20.21
CA VAL A 102 -17.57 7.02 -20.07
C VAL A 102 -17.71 8.53 -19.86
N TYR A 103 -16.88 9.12 -19.01
CA TYR A 103 -17.01 10.51 -18.58
C TYR A 103 -15.98 11.44 -19.21
N ASN A 104 -14.96 10.91 -19.88
CA ASN A 104 -13.88 11.67 -20.52
C ASN A 104 -13.14 12.60 -19.53
N GLU A 105 -12.94 12.12 -18.30
CA GLU A 105 -12.20 12.79 -17.22
C GLU A 105 -11.35 11.78 -16.42
N GLU A 106 -10.38 12.28 -15.67
CA GLU A 106 -9.57 11.46 -14.78
C GLU A 106 -10.37 11.09 -13.51
N MET A 107 -10.40 9.81 -13.15
CA MET A 107 -11.11 9.34 -11.96
C MET A 107 -10.43 9.83 -10.67
N ASN A 108 -11.20 10.26 -9.67
CA ASN A 108 -10.62 10.69 -8.39
C ASN A 108 -9.97 9.53 -7.64
N VAL A 109 -8.98 9.84 -6.78
CA VAL A 109 -8.27 8.80 -6.01
C VAL A 109 -9.23 8.08 -5.05
N GLU A 110 -10.16 8.81 -4.45
CA GLU A 110 -11.19 8.25 -3.57
C GLU A 110 -12.12 7.29 -4.31
N ASP A 111 -12.57 7.66 -5.51
CA ASP A 111 -13.50 6.84 -6.29
C ASP A 111 -12.85 5.51 -6.70
N VAL A 112 -11.58 5.53 -7.11
CA VAL A 112 -10.81 4.30 -7.40
C VAL A 112 -10.67 3.45 -6.14
N THR A 113 -10.36 4.07 -5.01
CA THR A 113 -10.21 3.37 -3.73
C THR A 113 -11.54 2.71 -3.31
N GLN A 114 -12.66 3.40 -3.47
CA GLN A 114 -14.00 2.88 -3.19
C GLN A 114 -14.36 1.71 -4.12
N ALA A 115 -14.06 1.81 -5.41
CA ALA A 115 -14.33 0.73 -6.35
C ALA A 115 -13.55 -0.57 -6.02
N VAL A 116 -12.30 -0.42 -5.57
CA VAL A 116 -11.50 -1.56 -5.10
C VAL A 116 -11.99 -2.09 -3.75
N SER A 117 -12.41 -1.20 -2.84
CA SER A 117 -13.04 -1.55 -1.57
C SER A 117 -14.29 -2.42 -1.75
N ASN A 118 -15.16 -2.04 -2.69
CA ASN A 118 -16.37 -2.81 -3.01
C ASN A 118 -16.03 -4.23 -3.49
N LEU A 119 -14.96 -4.39 -4.28
CA LEU A 119 -14.49 -5.72 -4.68
C LEU A 119 -13.93 -6.51 -3.49
N ALA A 120 -13.21 -5.86 -2.58
CA ALA A 120 -12.64 -6.54 -1.41
C ALA A 120 -13.71 -7.07 -0.43
N LEU A 121 -14.88 -6.42 -0.37
CA LEU A 121 -16.04 -6.87 0.40
C LEU A 121 -16.78 -8.05 -0.24
N ALA A 122 -16.56 -8.33 -1.52
CA ALA A 122 -17.25 -9.39 -2.25
C ALA A 122 -16.66 -10.78 -1.93
N PHE A 123 -16.82 -11.23 -0.68
CA PHE A 123 -16.49 -12.58 -0.25
C PHE A 123 -17.63 -13.23 0.55
N GLY A 124 -17.75 -14.55 0.49
CA GLY A 124 -18.77 -15.27 1.24
C GLY A 124 -18.85 -16.76 0.90
N ASP A 125 -19.85 -17.43 1.47
CA ASP A 125 -20.15 -18.84 1.22
C ASP A 125 -20.98 -19.01 -0.08
N ASP A 126 -21.45 -20.23 -0.37
CA ASP A 126 -22.10 -20.60 -1.64
C ASP A 126 -23.35 -19.78 -2.02
N ASP A 127 -23.98 -19.11 -1.05
CA ASP A 127 -25.14 -18.22 -1.26
C ASP A 127 -24.76 -16.77 -1.64
N ALA A 128 -23.45 -16.47 -1.76
CA ALA A 128 -22.96 -15.14 -2.13
C ALA A 128 -23.21 -14.81 -3.61
N GLU A 129 -23.10 -13.52 -3.96
CA GLU A 129 -23.28 -13.08 -5.35
C GLU A 129 -22.33 -13.83 -6.30
N PRO A 130 -22.76 -14.14 -7.54
CA PRO A 130 -21.90 -14.78 -8.52
C PRO A 130 -20.58 -14.03 -8.70
N GLY A 131 -19.46 -14.70 -8.40
CA GLY A 131 -18.12 -14.10 -8.45
C GLY A 131 -17.57 -13.65 -7.10
N ALA A 132 -18.33 -13.80 -6.01
CA ALA A 132 -17.81 -13.61 -4.67
C ALA A 132 -16.66 -14.58 -4.38
N MET A 133 -15.63 -14.08 -3.73
CA MET A 133 -14.47 -14.88 -3.35
C MET A 133 -14.80 -15.76 -2.14
N SER A 134 -14.18 -16.93 -2.06
CA SER A 134 -14.36 -17.84 -0.92
C SER A 134 -13.62 -17.39 0.36
N ARG A 135 -12.82 -16.32 0.28
CA ARG A 135 -12.07 -15.75 1.40
C ARG A 135 -11.77 -14.27 1.16
N PRO A 136 -11.55 -13.47 2.23
CA PRO A 136 -11.07 -12.10 2.09
C PRO A 136 -9.66 -12.05 1.49
N PHE A 137 -9.33 -10.90 0.90
CA PHE A 137 -7.99 -10.60 0.39
C PHE A 137 -7.01 -10.35 1.56
N GLY A 138 -5.82 -10.94 1.53
CA GLY A 138 -4.80 -10.78 2.57
C GLY A 138 -3.81 -9.65 2.30
N VAL A 139 -4.26 -8.49 1.84
CA VAL A 139 -3.41 -7.38 1.41
C VAL A 139 -3.94 -6.03 1.91
N ALA A 140 -3.03 -5.16 2.36
CA ALA A 140 -3.26 -3.75 2.59
C ALA A 140 -2.70 -2.93 1.41
N LEU A 141 -3.41 -1.87 1.04
CA LEU A 141 -3.10 -1.02 -0.09
C LEU A 141 -2.90 0.43 0.37
N LEU A 142 -1.92 1.11 -0.23
CA LEU A 142 -1.74 2.55 -0.13
C LEU A 142 -1.93 3.17 -1.52
N PHE A 143 -3.10 3.76 -1.76
CA PHE A 143 -3.36 4.52 -2.98
C PHE A 143 -2.80 5.93 -2.82
N ALA A 144 -1.89 6.29 -3.71
CA ALA A 144 -1.32 7.63 -3.83
C ALA A 144 -1.76 8.22 -5.16
N GLY A 145 -2.28 9.44 -5.15
CA GLY A 145 -2.63 10.12 -6.38
C GLY A 145 -2.62 11.63 -6.26
N HIS A 146 -2.73 12.28 -7.41
CA HIS A 146 -2.90 13.72 -7.51
C HIS A 146 -4.07 14.00 -8.45
N ASP A 147 -5.22 14.37 -7.90
CA ASP A 147 -6.43 14.71 -8.66
C ASP A 147 -6.77 16.21 -8.52
N GLU A 148 -7.98 16.60 -8.89
CA GLU A 148 -8.45 17.99 -8.79
C GLU A 148 -8.45 18.54 -7.36
N ASN A 149 -8.56 17.65 -6.36
CA ASN A 149 -8.50 18.00 -4.94
C ASN A 149 -7.05 18.03 -4.42
N GLY A 150 -6.07 17.89 -5.30
CA GLY A 150 -4.64 17.89 -5.01
C GLY A 150 -4.10 16.50 -4.62
N PRO A 151 -2.97 16.44 -3.91
CA PRO A 151 -2.36 15.17 -3.52
C PRO A 151 -3.18 14.46 -2.42
N GLN A 152 -3.44 13.17 -2.65
CA GLN A 152 -4.23 12.32 -1.77
C GLN A 152 -3.56 10.97 -1.50
N LEU A 153 -3.66 10.51 -0.26
CA LEU A 153 -3.17 9.21 0.19
C LEU A 153 -4.31 8.48 0.92
N TYR A 154 -4.67 7.30 0.44
CA TYR A 154 -5.66 6.44 1.07
C TYR A 154 -5.04 5.11 1.47
N HIS A 155 -5.39 4.65 2.67
CA HIS A 155 -5.10 3.32 3.15
C HIS A 155 -6.36 2.48 3.09
N MET A 156 -6.26 1.30 2.49
CA MET A 156 -7.32 0.30 2.48
C MET A 156 -6.80 -1.01 3.07
N ASP A 157 -7.57 -1.60 3.97
CA ASP A 157 -7.25 -2.89 4.58
C ASP A 157 -8.21 -4.01 4.09
N PRO A 158 -7.93 -5.29 4.41
CA PRO A 158 -8.76 -6.42 4.04
C PRO A 158 -10.24 -6.36 4.44
N SER A 159 -10.62 -5.50 5.39
CA SER A 159 -12.03 -5.33 5.77
C SER A 159 -12.86 -4.60 4.73
N GLY A 160 -12.21 -4.08 3.67
CA GLY A 160 -12.85 -3.16 2.72
C GLY A 160 -12.93 -1.73 3.24
N THR A 161 -12.54 -1.46 4.49
CA THR A 161 -12.47 -0.09 5.00
C THR A 161 -11.31 0.65 4.34
N TYR A 162 -11.60 1.85 3.83
CA TYR A 162 -10.58 2.78 3.35
C TYR A 162 -10.65 4.12 4.10
N ILE A 163 -9.49 4.69 4.40
CA ILE A 163 -9.35 5.92 5.18
C ILE A 163 -8.28 6.80 4.54
N ARG A 164 -8.55 8.11 4.45
CA ARG A 164 -7.59 9.10 3.98
C ARG A 164 -6.56 9.42 5.06
N TYR A 165 -5.28 9.46 4.69
CA TYR A 165 -4.17 9.76 5.59
C TYR A 165 -3.28 10.89 5.05
N GLU A 166 -2.59 11.58 5.96
CA GLU A 166 -1.48 12.47 5.60
C GLU A 166 -0.16 11.70 5.50
N ALA A 167 0.04 10.69 6.36
CA ALA A 167 1.12 9.72 6.27
C ALA A 167 0.69 8.39 6.91
N LYS A 168 1.12 7.27 6.32
CA LYS A 168 0.73 5.93 6.78
C LYS A 168 1.84 4.92 6.50
N ALA A 169 2.09 4.03 7.45
CA ALA A 169 2.89 2.83 7.26
C ALA A 169 2.02 1.55 7.25
N ILE A 170 2.41 0.56 6.45
CA ILE A 170 1.81 -0.78 6.34
C ILE A 170 2.90 -1.86 6.33
N GLY A 171 2.55 -3.12 6.62
CA GLY A 171 3.49 -4.24 6.66
C GLY A 171 4.09 -4.51 8.04
N SER A 172 5.12 -5.34 8.11
CA SER A 172 5.67 -5.83 9.39
C SER A 172 6.32 -4.76 10.25
N GLY A 173 7.00 -3.78 9.62
CA GLY A 173 7.59 -2.65 10.31
C GLY A 173 6.61 -1.53 10.61
N SER A 174 5.30 -1.70 10.35
CA SER A 174 4.34 -0.58 10.35
C SER A 174 4.21 0.11 11.70
N GLU A 175 4.30 -0.61 12.82
CA GLU A 175 4.14 -0.01 14.15
C GLU A 175 5.27 0.97 14.47
N GLY A 176 6.52 0.53 14.33
CA GLY A 176 7.70 1.40 14.51
C GLY A 176 7.76 2.51 13.47
N ALA A 177 7.45 2.21 12.21
CA ALA A 177 7.43 3.21 11.15
C ALA A 177 6.35 4.27 11.37
N GLN A 178 5.17 3.89 11.88
CA GLN A 178 4.10 4.83 12.18
C GLN A 178 4.47 5.77 13.34
N GLN A 179 5.17 5.28 14.36
CA GLN A 179 5.68 6.12 15.44
C GLN A 179 6.72 7.11 14.92
N ALA A 180 7.70 6.65 14.15
CA ALA A 180 8.71 7.52 13.55
C ALA A 180 8.10 8.57 12.61
N LEU A 181 7.06 8.20 11.83
CA LEU A 181 6.30 9.14 11.01
C LEU A 181 5.65 10.25 11.85
N GLN A 182 5.06 9.91 13.00
CA GLN A 182 4.42 10.91 13.87
C GLN A 182 5.41 11.95 14.41
N GLU A 183 6.67 11.57 14.62
CA GLU A 183 7.71 12.47 15.14
C GLU A 183 8.24 13.44 14.07
N VAL A 184 8.41 12.97 12.83
CA VAL A 184 9.07 13.75 11.77
C VAL A 184 8.10 14.47 10.84
N PHE A 185 6.84 14.04 10.76
CA PHE A 185 5.88 14.56 9.80
C PHE A 185 5.52 16.02 10.07
N ARG A 186 5.53 16.83 9.01
CA ARG A 186 4.97 18.19 8.98
C ARG A 186 4.14 18.37 7.71
N LYS A 187 3.08 19.16 7.79
CA LYS A 187 2.15 19.36 6.66
C LYS A 187 2.76 20.13 5.48
N ASP A 188 3.81 20.89 5.74
CA ASP A 188 4.49 21.80 4.81
C ASP A 188 5.83 21.23 4.30
N MET A 189 6.08 19.93 4.49
CA MET A 189 7.28 19.28 3.97
C MET A 189 7.34 19.35 2.45
N THR A 190 8.55 19.53 1.93
CA THR A 190 8.80 19.37 0.49
C THR A 190 8.77 17.89 0.09
N LEU A 191 8.56 17.60 -1.19
CA LEU A 191 8.56 16.22 -1.69
C LEU A 191 9.92 15.54 -1.44
N ASN A 192 11.02 16.28 -1.61
CA ASN A 192 12.37 15.77 -1.37
C ASN A 192 12.62 15.44 0.11
N GLU A 193 12.16 16.30 1.03
CA GLU A 193 12.20 15.99 2.47
C GLU A 193 11.41 14.72 2.76
N ALA A 194 10.18 14.59 2.24
CA ALA A 194 9.37 13.39 2.43
C ALA A 194 10.05 12.12 1.90
N CYS A 195 10.72 12.17 0.74
CA CYS A 195 11.53 11.06 0.22
C CYS A 195 12.64 10.65 1.22
N LYS A 196 13.39 11.61 1.75
CA LYS A 196 14.47 11.36 2.72
C LYS A 196 13.93 10.78 4.02
N HIS A 197 12.82 11.32 4.53
CA HIS A 197 12.18 10.80 5.73
C HIS A 197 11.65 9.38 5.52
N ALA A 198 10.99 9.09 4.40
CA ALA A 198 10.50 7.74 4.08
C ALA A 198 11.64 6.71 4.05
N LEU A 199 12.77 7.02 3.39
CA LEU A 199 13.95 6.14 3.37
C LEU A 199 14.61 6.01 4.75
N THR A 200 14.68 7.09 5.51
CA THR A 200 15.26 7.06 6.86
C THR A 200 14.45 6.15 7.78
N ILE A 201 13.12 6.24 7.71
CA ILE A 201 12.22 5.41 8.51
C ILE A 201 12.28 3.96 8.03
N LEU A 202 12.28 3.70 6.72
CA LEU A 202 12.49 2.34 6.19
C LEU A 202 13.79 1.73 6.71
N ARG A 203 14.90 2.49 6.69
CA ARG A 203 16.19 2.05 7.22
C ARG A 203 16.14 1.65 8.70
N GLN A 204 15.27 2.27 9.50
CA GLN A 204 15.12 1.95 10.93
C GLN A 204 14.36 0.64 11.18
N VAL A 205 13.45 0.27 10.28
CA VAL A 205 12.54 -0.88 10.46
C VAL A 205 12.90 -2.09 9.57
N MET A 206 13.85 -1.92 8.63
CA MET A 206 14.39 -2.98 7.80
C MET A 206 15.42 -3.83 8.57
N GLU A 207 15.43 -5.13 8.29
CA GLU A 207 16.41 -6.07 8.84
C GLU A 207 17.76 -5.99 8.11
N GLU A 208 17.73 -5.72 6.80
CA GLU A 208 18.91 -5.59 5.95
C GLU A 208 19.32 -4.11 5.78
N LYS A 209 20.60 -3.89 5.45
CA LYS A 209 21.07 -2.54 5.11
C LYS A 209 20.33 -2.05 3.88
N LEU A 210 19.71 -0.87 3.99
CA LEU A 210 19.01 -0.22 2.89
C LEU A 210 19.95 0.10 1.73
N ASP A 211 19.58 -0.31 0.52
CA ASP A 211 20.25 0.01 -0.75
C ASP A 211 19.24 0.13 -1.92
N ALA A 212 19.74 0.46 -3.12
CA ALA A 212 18.89 0.68 -4.29
C ALA A 212 18.27 -0.60 -4.87
N ASN A 213 18.68 -1.79 -4.42
CA ASN A 213 18.17 -3.08 -4.88
C ASN A 213 17.04 -3.61 -3.99
N ASN A 214 17.06 -3.29 -2.69
CA ASN A 214 16.08 -3.76 -1.71
C ASN A 214 15.01 -2.72 -1.33
N VAL A 215 14.95 -1.58 -2.03
CA VAL A 215 13.89 -0.59 -1.89
C VAL A 215 13.32 -0.20 -3.25
N GLU A 216 12.04 0.12 -3.26
CA GLU A 216 11.33 0.74 -4.38
C GLU A 216 10.71 2.05 -3.91
N MET A 217 10.84 3.13 -4.69
CA MET A 217 10.25 4.43 -4.38
C MET A 217 9.59 5.02 -5.61
N ALA A 218 8.42 5.63 -5.42
CA ALA A 218 7.74 6.40 -6.44
C ALA A 218 7.18 7.69 -5.87
N THR A 219 6.96 8.66 -6.74
CA THR A 219 6.20 9.86 -6.44
C THR A 219 5.01 9.99 -7.37
N VAL A 220 3.93 10.58 -6.86
CA VAL A 220 2.80 11.02 -7.68
C VAL A 220 2.58 12.50 -7.40
N THR A 221 2.88 13.31 -8.41
CA THR A 221 2.75 14.76 -8.36
C THR A 221 1.77 15.22 -9.44
N LYS A 222 1.61 16.54 -9.60
CA LYS A 222 0.88 17.12 -10.72
C LYS A 222 1.46 16.70 -12.09
N ASP A 223 2.76 16.39 -12.14
CA ASP A 223 3.45 15.91 -13.35
C ASP A 223 3.33 14.39 -13.55
N LYS A 224 2.36 13.76 -12.87
CA LYS A 224 2.01 12.33 -12.95
C LYS A 224 3.00 11.43 -12.17
N PHE A 225 2.74 10.13 -12.22
CA PHE A 225 3.51 9.08 -11.56
C PHE A 225 4.94 9.01 -12.11
N SER A 226 5.92 8.95 -11.21
CA SER A 226 7.34 8.74 -11.51
C SER A 226 7.93 7.67 -10.58
N LEU A 227 8.53 6.63 -11.16
CA LEU A 227 9.26 5.60 -10.42
C LEU A 227 10.75 5.97 -10.41
N PHE A 228 11.39 5.85 -9.24
CA PHE A 228 12.80 6.20 -9.11
C PHE A 228 13.68 5.09 -9.69
N GLY A 229 14.61 5.47 -10.56
CA GLY A 229 15.65 4.56 -11.05
C GLY A 229 16.69 4.25 -9.97
N SER A 230 17.47 3.17 -10.17
CA SER A 230 18.51 2.75 -9.21
C SER A 230 19.56 3.84 -8.93
N GLU A 231 19.92 4.65 -9.94
CA GLU A 231 20.87 5.77 -9.76
C GLU A 231 20.28 6.89 -8.89
N GLN A 232 19.01 7.25 -9.11
CA GLN A 232 18.33 8.29 -8.33
C GLN A 232 18.14 7.85 -6.88
N LEU A 233 17.73 6.59 -6.67
CA LEU A 233 17.66 5.98 -5.34
C LEU A 233 19.04 5.96 -4.68
N GLY A 234 20.08 5.51 -5.39
CA GLY A 234 21.44 5.47 -4.86
C GLY A 234 21.96 6.82 -4.41
N ALA A 235 21.69 7.89 -5.19
CA ALA A 235 22.05 9.26 -4.83
C ALA A 235 21.33 9.71 -3.54
N LEU A 236 20.01 9.51 -3.46
CA LEU A 236 19.22 9.84 -2.27
C LEU A 236 19.69 9.08 -1.03
N ILE A 237 20.00 7.79 -1.16
CA ILE A 237 20.48 6.95 -0.07
C ILE A 237 21.87 7.41 0.39
N GLY A 238 22.77 7.76 -0.54
CA GLY A 238 24.09 8.29 -0.20
C GLY A 238 24.05 9.61 0.58
N GLU A 239 23.06 10.47 0.30
CA GLU A 239 22.83 11.68 1.10
C GLU A 239 22.43 11.39 2.55
N LEU A 240 21.81 10.23 2.83
CA LEU A 240 21.42 9.80 4.19
C LEU A 240 22.58 9.17 4.99
N GLU A 241 23.67 8.77 4.30
CA GLU A 241 24.87 8.21 4.93
C GLU A 241 25.90 9.29 5.32
N SER A 242 25.74 10.51 4.83
CA SER A 242 26.62 11.63 5.19
C SER A 242 26.30 12.10 6.62
N PRO A 243 27.21 11.96 7.59
CA PRO A 243 27.01 12.54 8.91
C PRO A 243 27.11 14.06 8.78
N VAL A 244 26.07 14.76 9.26
CA VAL A 244 26.24 16.13 9.74
C VAL A 244 26.99 16.07 11.07
#